data_AF-A0A382DUJ0-F1
#
_entry.id   AF-A0A382DUJ0-F1
#
_cell.length_a   1.000
_cell.length_b   1.000
_cell.length_c   1.000
_cell.angle_alpha   90.00
_cell.angle_beta   90.00
_cell.angle_gamma   90.00
#
_symmetry.space_group_name_H-M   'P 1'
#
loop_
_entity.id
_entity.type
_entity.pdbx_description
1 polymer ?
#
loop_
_entity_poly.entity_id
_entity_poly.type
_entity_poly.pdbx_seq_one_letter_code
_entity_poly.pdbx_strand_id
1 'polypeptide(L)'
;MKEVFEDAVEKLGKGEPVVVATVIRTKGSTPQKPGAKLLVRQDGSGIGTLGGGCVEGDIWFAAKQLMQRGGAPEYKEYELNEELAAEDGLVCGGTMYFLIDPVYSPGDYLPYAEEISGAYQGEGS
;
A
#
# COMPACT_ATOMS: atom_id res chain seq x y z
N MET A 1 4.64 8.82 -0.93
CA MET A 1 3.71 8.88 0.23
C MET A 1 2.65 9.95 0.06
N LYS A 2 3.03 11.23 -0.11
CA LYS A 2 2.09 12.32 -0.43
C LYS A 2 1.13 11.96 -1.58
N GLU A 3 1.69 11.53 -2.71
CA GLU A 3 0.95 11.10 -3.91
C GLU A 3 -0.12 10.02 -3.66
N VAL A 4 0.07 9.15 -2.66
CA VAL A 4 -0.89 8.10 -2.32
C VAL A 4 -2.15 8.71 -1.70
N PHE A 5 -1.99 9.71 -0.84
CA PHE A 5 -3.11 10.41 -0.23
C PHE A 5 -3.78 11.37 -1.21
N GLU A 6 -3.02 12.04 -2.07
CA GLU A 6 -3.59 12.86 -3.15
C GLU A 6 -4.46 12.03 -4.09
N ASP A 7 -3.98 10.85 -4.50
CA ASP A 7 -4.75 9.95 -5.35
C ASP A 7 -5.96 9.37 -4.59
N ALA A 8 -5.81 9.01 -3.32
CA ALA A 8 -6.93 8.55 -2.51
C ALA A 8 -8.04 9.61 -2.42
N VAL A 9 -7.69 10.88 -2.16
CA VAL A 9 -8.64 11.99 -2.14
C VAL A 9 -9.33 12.14 -3.49
N GLU A 10 -8.58 12.11 -4.60
CA GLU A 10 -9.14 12.25 -5.94
C GLU A 10 -10.15 11.14 -6.26
N LYS A 11 -9.80 9.87 -5.99
CA LYS A 11 -10.64 8.72 -6.32
C LYS A 11 -11.86 8.62 -5.42
N LEU A 12 -11.66 8.74 -4.11
CA LEU A 12 -12.76 8.68 -3.14
C LEU A 12 -13.71 9.88 -3.30
N GLY A 13 -13.21 11.06 -3.65
CA GLY A 13 -14.05 12.22 -3.98
C GLY A 13 -14.97 11.99 -5.19
N LYS A 14 -14.62 11.04 -6.07
CA LYS A 14 -15.45 10.59 -7.21
C LYS A 14 -16.35 9.40 -6.88
N GLY A 15 -16.30 8.89 -5.65
CA GLY A 15 -16.97 7.66 -5.25
C GLY A 15 -16.30 6.40 -5.82
N GLU A 16 -15.06 6.50 -6.30
CA GLU A 16 -14.29 5.37 -6.82
C GLU A 16 -13.55 4.68 -5.65
N PRO A 17 -13.80 3.39 -5.39
CA PRO A 17 -13.14 2.68 -4.31
C PRO A 17 -11.66 2.46 -4.60
N VAL A 18 -10.85 2.42 -3.54
CA VAL A 18 -9.40 2.17 -3.60
C VAL A 18 -9.00 1.12 -2.58
N VAL A 19 -7.85 0.48 -2.78
CA VAL A 19 -7.21 -0.37 -1.76
C VAL A 19 -5.86 0.24 -1.42
N VAL A 20 -5.60 0.47 -0.14
CA VAL A 20 -4.33 0.98 0.35
C VAL A 20 -3.58 -0.17 1.03
N ALA A 21 -2.50 -0.62 0.41
CA ALA A 21 -1.57 -1.55 1.02
C ALA A 21 -0.47 -0.78 1.75
N THR A 22 -0.19 -1.14 3.01
CA THR A 22 0.80 -0.48 3.86
C THR A 22 1.76 -1.50 4.46
N VAL A 23 3.08 -1.23 4.41
CA VAL A 23 4.06 -1.93 5.25
C VAL A 23 3.83 -1.50 6.69
N ILE A 24 3.25 -2.35 7.52
CA ILE A 24 2.93 -2.03 8.92
C ILE A 24 4.06 -2.40 9.88
N ARG A 25 4.93 -3.34 9.49
CA ARG A 25 6.09 -3.77 10.29
C ARG A 25 7.15 -4.38 9.38
N THR A 26 8.40 -4.30 9.80
CA THR A 26 9.51 -5.05 9.22
C THR A 26 10.38 -5.66 10.31
N LYS A 27 11.14 -6.70 9.96
CA LYS A 27 12.19 -7.32 10.78
C LYS A 27 13.39 -7.60 9.88
N GLY A 28 14.61 -7.43 10.39
CA GLY A 28 15.82 -7.64 9.61
C GLY A 28 16.03 -6.59 8.51
N SER A 29 16.76 -6.95 7.46
CA SER A 29 17.04 -6.08 6.32
C SER A 29 15.95 -6.22 5.26
N THR A 30 15.22 -5.14 4.98
CA THR A 30 14.08 -5.12 4.03
C THR A 30 14.21 -3.94 3.07
N PRO A 31 13.72 -4.05 1.81
CA PRO A 31 13.87 -3.02 0.78
C PRO A 31 13.08 -1.74 1.08
N GLN A 32 12.02 -1.85 1.91
CA GLN A 32 11.23 -0.72 2.38
C GLN A 32 11.10 -0.70 3.89
N LYS A 33 10.71 0.47 4.41
CA LYS A 33 10.46 0.70 5.83
C LYS A 33 8.96 0.69 6.15
N PRO A 34 8.59 0.47 7.43
CA PRO A 34 7.22 0.68 7.87
C PRO A 34 6.70 2.06 7.44
N GLY A 35 5.44 2.10 7.03
CA GLY A 35 4.77 3.28 6.50
C GLY A 35 4.77 3.38 4.98
N ALA A 36 5.63 2.65 4.26
CA ALA A 36 5.58 2.57 2.79
C ALA A 36 4.21 2.08 2.33
N LYS A 37 3.69 2.68 1.25
CA LYS A 37 2.33 2.46 0.75
C LYS A 37 2.29 2.26 -0.75
N LEU A 38 1.33 1.42 -1.15
CA LEU A 38 0.85 1.24 -2.52
C LEU A 38 -0.66 1.40 -2.50
N LEU A 39 -1.20 2.26 -3.35
CA LEU A 39 -2.63 2.36 -3.61
C LEU A 39 -2.95 1.68 -4.93
N VAL A 40 -3.98 0.82 -4.91
CA VAL A 40 -4.51 0.15 -6.10
C VAL A 40 -5.92 0.66 -6.35
N ARG A 41 -6.14 1.15 -7.57
CA ARG A 41 -7.41 1.71 -8.04
C ARG A 41 -8.32 0.60 -8.57
N GLN A 42 -9.59 0.94 -8.80
CA GLN A 42 -10.57 -0.01 -9.34
C GLN A 42 -10.20 -0.55 -10.74
N ASP A 43 -9.55 0.26 -11.57
CA ASP A 43 -9.07 -0.16 -12.90
C ASP A 43 -7.81 -1.05 -12.84
N GLY A 44 -7.28 -1.28 -11.64
CA GLY A 44 -6.09 -2.07 -11.39
C GLY A 44 -4.77 -1.35 -11.60
N SER A 45 -4.79 -0.06 -11.98
CA SER A 45 -3.61 0.82 -11.90
C SER A 45 -3.32 1.20 -10.45
N GLY A 46 -2.14 1.76 -10.18
CA GLY A 46 -1.75 2.08 -8.81
C GLY A 46 -0.63 3.10 -8.73
N ILE A 47 -0.39 3.57 -7.50
CA ILE A 47 0.60 4.60 -7.18
C ILE A 47 1.28 4.30 -5.84
N GLY A 48 2.55 4.67 -5.72
CA GLY A 48 3.41 4.28 -4.60
C GLY A 48 4.12 2.94 -4.84
N THR A 49 4.89 2.49 -3.85
CA THR A 49 5.68 1.26 -3.92
C THR A 49 5.89 0.66 -2.53
N LEU A 50 5.97 -0.67 -2.48
CA LEU A 50 6.30 -1.48 -1.32
C LEU A 50 7.74 -2.02 -1.37
N GLY A 51 8.54 -1.58 -2.36
CA GLY A 51 9.91 -2.03 -2.58
C GLY A 51 10.12 -2.79 -3.89
N GLY A 52 9.06 -2.97 -4.69
CA GLY A 52 9.11 -3.69 -5.97
C GLY A 52 9.19 -5.21 -5.83
N GLY A 53 9.46 -5.88 -6.95
CA GLY A 53 9.64 -7.32 -7.01
C GLY A 53 8.37 -8.15 -6.86
N CYS A 54 8.55 -9.45 -6.63
CA CYS A 54 7.45 -10.42 -6.53
C CYS A 54 6.49 -10.14 -5.36
N VAL A 55 7.01 -9.68 -4.21
CA VAL A 55 6.19 -9.34 -3.05
C VAL A 55 5.22 -8.21 -3.37
N GLU A 56 5.66 -7.14 -4.03
CA GLU A 56 4.77 -6.06 -4.45
C GLU A 56 3.70 -6.54 -5.43
N GLY A 57 4.07 -7.38 -6.40
CA GLY A 57 3.13 -7.99 -7.35
C GLY A 57 2.04 -8.83 -6.66
N ASP A 58 2.42 -9.62 -5.66
CA ASP A 58 1.49 -10.43 -4.87
C ASP A 58 0.52 -9.60 -4.04
N ILE A 59 1.01 -8.52 -3.42
CA ILE A 59 0.18 -7.59 -2.67
C ILE A 59 -0.78 -6.84 -3.61
N TRP A 60 -0.30 -6.42 -4.78
CA TRP A 60 -1.12 -5.80 -5.81
C TRP A 60 -2.23 -6.75 -6.28
N PHE A 61 -1.90 -8.01 -6.53
CA PHE A 61 -2.89 -9.01 -6.91
C PHE A 61 -3.94 -9.21 -5.81
N ALA A 62 -3.53 -9.34 -4.54
CA ALA A 62 -4.45 -9.45 -3.42
C ALA A 62 -5.37 -8.23 -3.29
N ALA A 63 -4.84 -7.02 -3.48
CA ALA A 63 -5.63 -5.78 -3.51
C ALA A 63 -6.69 -5.79 -4.63
N LYS A 64 -6.33 -6.22 -5.84
CA LYS A 64 -7.29 -6.38 -6.95
C LYS A 64 -8.38 -7.40 -6.61
N GLN A 65 -8.02 -8.53 -6.02
CA GLN A 65 -9.00 -9.55 -5.62
C GLN A 65 -9.94 -9.06 -4.52
N LEU A 66 -9.43 -8.30 -3.55
CA LEU A 66 -10.24 -7.62 -2.54
C LEU A 66 -11.22 -6.64 -3.16
N MET A 67 -10.76 -5.81 -4.11
CA MET A 67 -11.59 -4.87 -4.84
C MET A 67 -12.74 -5.58 -5.56
N GLN A 68 -12.46 -6.69 -6.25
CA GLN A 68 -13.46 -7.43 -7.03
C GLN A 68 -14.52 -8.11 -6.17
N ARG A 69 -14.14 -8.66 -5.00
CA ARG A 69 -15.04 -9.47 -4.18
C ARG A 69 -15.74 -8.70 -3.06
N GLY A 70 -15.34 -7.46 -2.77
CA GLY A 70 -15.90 -6.68 -1.65
C GLY A 70 -15.59 -7.28 -0.27
N GLY A 71 -14.34 -7.65 -0.02
CA GLY A 71 -13.90 -8.32 1.21
C GLY A 71 -13.41 -7.38 2.32
N ALA A 72 -13.19 -7.93 3.52
CA ALA A 72 -12.60 -7.20 4.64
C ALA A 72 -11.07 -7.00 4.47
N PRO A 73 -10.43 -6.09 5.24
CA PRO A 73 -8.98 -5.92 5.22
C PRO A 73 -8.21 -7.23 5.46
N GLU A 74 -7.07 -7.39 4.78
CA GLU A 74 -6.21 -8.57 4.92
C GLU A 74 -4.83 -8.20 5.49
N TYR A 75 -4.29 -9.11 6.31
CA TYR A 75 -2.90 -9.04 6.75
C TYR A 75 -2.06 -10.09 6.03
N LYS A 76 -0.88 -9.70 5.57
CA LYS A 76 0.09 -10.62 4.96
C LYS A 76 1.47 -10.48 5.57
N GLU A 77 2.15 -11.60 5.70
CA GLU A 77 3.55 -11.71 6.13
C GLU A 77 4.35 -12.33 4.99
N TYR A 78 5.48 -11.71 4.66
CA TYR A 78 6.41 -12.21 3.65
C TYR A 78 7.82 -12.26 4.24
N GLU A 79 8.39 -13.46 4.22
CA GLU A 79 9.81 -13.68 4.49
C GLU A 79 10.57 -13.58 3.17
N LEU A 80 11.58 -12.71 3.15
CA LEU A 80 12.44 -12.50 1.99
C LEU A 80 13.54 -13.56 2.04
N ASN A 81 13.39 -14.64 1.28
CA ASN A 81 14.34 -15.74 1.22
C ASN A 81 15.42 -15.54 0.13
N GLU A 82 16.61 -16.08 0.40
CA GLU A 82 17.87 -15.81 -0.33
C GLU A 82 17.87 -16.19 -1.82
N GLU A 83 16.93 -17.03 -2.29
CA GLU A 83 16.91 -17.55 -3.66
C GLU A 83 16.59 -16.49 -4.74
N LEU A 84 15.97 -15.35 -4.36
CA LEU A 84 15.73 -14.20 -5.26
C LEU A 84 16.80 -13.10 -5.17
N ALA A 85 17.66 -13.16 -4.14
CA ALA A 85 18.65 -12.12 -3.84
C ALA A 85 20.08 -12.46 -4.32
N ALA A 86 20.26 -13.67 -4.86
CA ALA A 86 21.57 -14.25 -5.17
C ALA A 86 22.26 -13.62 -6.40
N GLU A 87 21.56 -12.86 -7.25
CA GLU A 87 22.18 -12.25 -8.44
C GLU A 87 22.90 -10.91 -8.16
N ASP A 88 22.55 -10.20 -7.07
CA ASP A 88 23.07 -8.84 -6.78
C ASP A 88 23.88 -8.72 -5.47
N GLY A 89 24.10 -9.83 -4.74
CA GLY A 89 24.92 -9.82 -3.51
C GLY A 89 24.32 -9.05 -2.32
N LEU A 90 23.04 -8.68 -2.39
CA LEU A 90 22.32 -7.94 -1.36
C LEU A 90 21.22 -8.82 -0.76
N VAL A 91 21.53 -9.51 0.34
CA VAL A 91 20.54 -10.30 1.08
C VAL A 91 19.66 -9.36 1.90
N CYS A 92 18.46 -9.05 1.39
CA CYS A 92 17.38 -8.59 2.25
C CYS A 92 16.86 -9.81 3.02
N GLY A 93 17.57 -10.24 4.07
CA GLY A 93 17.20 -11.40 4.91
C GLY A 93 16.19 -11.03 5.98
N GLY A 94 15.11 -10.36 5.58
CA GLY A 94 14.13 -9.77 6.47
C GLY A 94 12.70 -10.27 6.24
N THR A 95 11.80 -9.86 7.12
CA THR A 95 10.37 -10.16 7.03
C THR A 95 9.60 -8.86 6.96
N MET A 96 8.66 -8.76 6.02
CA MET A 96 7.76 -7.63 5.87
C MET A 96 6.32 -8.03 6.20
N TYR A 97 5.61 -7.13 6.88
CA TYR A 97 4.22 -7.31 7.27
C TYR A 97 3.39 -6.22 6.61
N PHE A 98 2.30 -6.61 5.99
CA PHE A 98 1.44 -5.73 5.20
C PHE A 98 0.01 -5.76 5.74
N LEU A 99 -0.62 -4.59 5.80
CA LEU A 99 -2.06 -4.45 5.85
C LEU A 99 -2.54 -4.06 4.45
N ILE A 100 -3.54 -4.76 3.93
CA ILE A 100 -4.20 -4.50 2.66
C ILE A 100 -5.61 -4.02 2.98
N ASP A 101 -5.82 -2.71 2.92
CA ASP A 101 -7.01 -2.06 3.46
C ASP A 101 -7.92 -1.51 2.34
N PRO A 102 -9.07 -2.15 2.05
CA PRO A 102 -10.02 -1.65 1.08
C PRO A 102 -10.88 -0.51 1.63
N VAL A 103 -11.00 0.56 0.86
CA VAL A 103 -11.91 1.68 1.12
C VAL A 103 -13.00 1.67 0.06
N TYR A 104 -14.14 1.06 0.39
CA TYR A 104 -15.28 0.95 -0.53
C TYR A 104 -16.19 2.17 -0.52
N SER A 105 -16.30 2.83 0.64
CA SER A 105 -17.13 4.01 0.83
C SER A 105 -16.22 5.19 1.20
N PRO A 106 -16.34 6.34 0.52
CA PRO A 106 -15.54 7.53 0.84
C PRO A 106 -15.68 7.99 2.29
N GLY A 107 -16.88 7.85 2.88
CA GLY A 107 -17.23 8.43 4.18
C GLY A 107 -16.34 8.00 5.34
N ASP A 108 -15.74 6.80 5.27
CA ASP A 108 -14.97 6.25 6.38
C ASP A 108 -13.48 6.66 6.36
N TYR A 109 -12.98 7.15 5.23
CA TYR A 109 -11.54 7.38 5.02
C TYR A 109 -11.21 8.76 4.43
N LEU A 110 -12.08 9.29 3.56
CA LEU A 110 -11.84 10.53 2.84
C LEU A 110 -11.51 11.72 3.76
N PRO A 111 -12.22 11.97 4.88
CA PRO A 111 -11.88 13.09 5.77
C PRO A 111 -10.44 13.01 6.30
N TYR A 112 -9.97 11.81 6.65
CA TYR A 112 -8.61 11.60 7.12
C TYR A 112 -7.59 11.74 5.97
N ALA A 113 -7.93 11.26 4.78
CA ALA A 113 -7.08 11.41 3.60
C ALA A 113 -6.90 12.88 3.20
N GLU A 114 -7.96 13.69 3.29
CA GLU A 114 -7.93 15.13 3.06
C GLU A 114 -7.03 15.84 4.07
N GLU A 115 -7.20 15.56 5.37
CA GLU A 115 -6.37 16.14 6.43
C GLU A 115 -4.89 15.77 6.27
N ILE A 116 -4.58 14.51 5.97
CA ILE A 116 -3.20 14.06 5.72
C ILE A 116 -2.62 14.70 4.45
N SER A 117 -3.41 14.80 3.39
CA SER A 117 -2.98 15.46 2.15
C SER A 117 -2.69 16.94 2.37
N GLY A 118 -3.55 17.66 3.10
CA GLY A 118 -3.36 19.05 3.49
C GLY A 118 -2.09 19.24 4.33
N ALA A 119 -1.84 18.34 5.30
CA ALA A 119 -0.62 18.36 6.11
C ALA A 119 0.67 18.24 5.24
N TYR A 120 0.66 17.43 4.18
CA TYR A 120 1.77 17.36 3.21
C TYR A 120 1.94 18.63 2.36
N GLN A 121 0.93 19.49 2.30
CA GLN A 121 0.97 20.79 1.62
C GLN A 121 1.32 21.94 2.57
N GLY A 122 1.46 21.65 3.87
CA GLY A 122 1.71 22.66 4.91
C GLY A 122 0.43 23.34 5.40
N GLU A 123 -0.74 22.80 5.08
CA GLU A 123 -2.02 23.23 5.65
C GLU A 123 -2.16 22.57 7.04
N GLY A 124 -2.63 23.32 8.05
CA GLY A 124 -2.77 22.80 9.43
C GLY A 124 -2.16 23.66 10.54
N SER A 125 -1.86 24.93 10.25
CA SER A 125 -1.56 25.96 11.25
C SER A 125 -2.78 26.82 11.58
#